data_AF-A0A0D2USY3-F1
#
_entry.id   AF-A0A0D2USY3-F1
#
_cell.length_a   1.000
_cell.length_b   1.000
_cell.length_c   1.000
_cell.angle_alpha   90.00
_cell.angle_beta   90.00
_cell.angle_gamma   90.00
#
_symmetry.space_group_name_H-M   'P 1'
#
loop_
_entity.id
_entity.type
_entity.pdbx_description
1 polymer ?
#
loop_
_entity_poly.entity_id
_entity_poly.type
_entity_poly.pdbx_seq_one_letter_code
_entity_poly.pdbx_strand_id
1 'polypeptide(L)'
;VFFPLHSYSSPSVNGIALNSMGEHVDDVDGRLEDSTVDESNVHDYDTIQEPYVGMIFESEGAAKTFYDDYARQVGFLTRVLSSHKSECDGLLFSRGLGCRGYRDGQTKVELQKQDKQQESCSAMIHLRRDKSGRWVIKKFARDHNHPLVIQLGESRRTLDEEKDKKIQELTAELRVKKRLSASYREQLLAVVKEVEDHNYNLSMKVQRTLDNLKKLDAEAKEILSGR
;
A
#
# COMPACT_ATOMS: atom_id res chain seq x y z
N VAL A 1 66.35 -3.27 -22.06
CA VAL A 1 65.10 -4.08 -22.11
C VAL A 1 64.03 -3.21 -22.77
N PHE A 2 63.40 -3.76 -23.79
CA PHE A 2 62.62 -3.12 -24.86
C PHE A 2 61.14 -2.85 -24.44
N PHE A 3 60.66 -1.60 -24.64
CA PHE A 3 59.32 -1.10 -25.07
C PHE A 3 57.99 -1.51 -24.34
N PRO A 4 56.83 -0.83 -24.58
CA PRO A 4 56.55 0.37 -25.39
C PRO A 4 55.64 1.46 -24.75
N LEU A 5 55.68 2.65 -25.36
CA LEU A 5 54.62 3.68 -25.33
C LEU A 5 53.26 3.09 -25.72
N HIS A 6 52.25 3.22 -24.85
CA HIS A 6 50.86 3.13 -25.26
C HIS A 6 50.22 4.51 -25.17
N SER A 7 49.93 5.04 -26.35
CA SER A 7 48.86 6.01 -26.59
C SER A 7 47.57 5.50 -25.96
N TYR A 8 47.06 6.19 -24.94
CA TYR A 8 45.69 5.99 -24.46
C TYR A 8 44.87 7.21 -24.82
N SER A 9 44.02 6.99 -25.82
CA SER A 9 42.86 7.79 -26.16
C SER A 9 42.13 8.28 -24.92
N SER A 10 41.76 9.56 -24.95
CA SER A 10 40.71 10.12 -24.12
C SER A 10 39.47 9.21 -24.19
N PRO A 11 38.97 8.69 -23.07
CA PRO A 11 37.59 8.25 -23.01
C PRO A 11 36.75 9.52 -22.94
N SER A 12 36.01 9.79 -24.01
CA SER A 12 34.76 10.54 -23.95
C SER A 12 33.90 9.96 -22.84
N VAL A 13 33.91 10.57 -21.65
CA VAL A 13 32.93 10.24 -20.63
C VAL A 13 31.73 11.13 -20.87
N ASN A 14 30.85 10.57 -21.69
CA ASN A 14 29.42 10.74 -21.76
C ASN A 14 28.88 11.78 -20.78
N GLY A 15 28.36 12.87 -21.36
CA GLY A 15 27.46 13.77 -20.67
C GLY A 15 26.36 12.97 -20.00
N ILE A 16 26.32 13.00 -18.68
CA ILE A 16 25.16 12.58 -17.94
C ILE A 16 24.14 13.70 -18.16
N ALA A 17 23.32 13.52 -19.20
CA ALA A 17 22.05 14.22 -19.30
C ALA A 17 21.21 13.77 -18.10
N LEU A 18 21.31 14.51 -16.99
CA LEU A 18 20.31 14.44 -15.94
C LEU A 18 19.07 15.13 -16.50
N ASN A 19 18.20 14.30 -17.08
CA ASN A 19 16.86 14.63 -17.45
C ASN A 19 16.20 15.43 -16.33
N SER A 20 15.90 16.69 -16.64
CA SER A 20 14.88 17.48 -15.99
C SER A 20 13.55 16.79 -16.21
N MET A 21 13.10 16.04 -15.21
CA MET A 21 11.70 15.67 -15.06
C MET A 21 11.31 16.15 -13.67
N GLY A 22 10.88 17.41 -13.61
CA GLY A 22 10.24 17.96 -12.43
C GLY A 22 8.96 17.20 -12.14
N GLU A 23 8.89 16.57 -10.98
CA GLU A 23 7.60 16.20 -10.40
C GLU A 23 7.00 17.47 -9.81
N HIS A 24 6.21 18.15 -10.62
CA HIS A 24 5.20 19.11 -10.17
C HIS A 24 4.18 18.31 -9.36
N VAL A 25 4.21 18.44 -8.04
CA VAL A 25 3.09 18.00 -7.19
C VAL A 25 2.29 19.24 -6.89
N ASP A 26 1.16 19.37 -7.58
CA ASP A 26 0.24 20.47 -7.41
C ASP A 26 -0.35 20.44 -6.00
N ASP A 27 -0.01 21.46 -5.21
CA ASP A 27 -0.69 21.79 -3.96
C ASP A 27 -2.08 22.37 -4.31
N VAL A 28 -3.11 21.52 -4.31
CA VAL A 28 -4.49 22.00 -4.25
C VAL A 28 -4.87 22.19 -2.78
N ASP A 29 -4.72 23.44 -2.36
CA ASP A 29 -5.34 24.03 -1.18
C ASP A 29 -6.86 24.02 -1.33
N GLY A 30 -7.55 23.40 -0.36
CA GLY A 30 -8.99 23.19 -0.35
C GLY A 30 -9.56 23.43 1.04
N ARG A 31 -9.39 24.67 1.52
CA ARG A 31 -10.31 25.48 2.35
C ARG A 31 -11.46 24.74 3.06
N LEU A 32 -11.40 24.84 4.39
CA LEU A 32 -12.49 24.65 5.36
C LEU A 32 -13.77 25.38 4.95
N GLU A 33 -14.89 24.66 4.93
CA GLU A 33 -16.23 25.21 5.12
C GLU A 33 -16.93 24.42 6.22
N ASP A 34 -17.20 25.14 7.30
CA ASP A 34 -18.04 24.79 8.44
C ASP A 34 -19.48 24.61 7.97
N SER A 35 -20.09 23.47 8.29
CA SER A 35 -21.55 23.36 8.32
C SER A 35 -21.98 22.30 9.31
N THR A 36 -22.37 22.81 10.48
CA THR A 36 -23.55 22.40 11.25
C THR A 36 -23.66 20.93 11.63
N VAL A 37 -23.33 20.71 12.91
CA VAL A 37 -23.97 19.76 13.83
C VAL A 37 -25.35 19.31 13.33
N ASP A 38 -25.47 18.04 12.97
CA ASP A 38 -26.71 17.29 13.14
C ASP A 38 -26.39 16.04 13.96
N GLU A 39 -26.53 16.21 15.27
CA GLU A 39 -26.59 15.14 16.24
C GLU A 39 -27.86 14.33 16.00
N SER A 40 -27.73 13.20 15.32
CA SER A 40 -28.67 12.10 15.51
C SER A 40 -27.96 10.75 15.38
N ASN A 41 -26.92 10.53 16.19
CA ASN A 41 -26.53 9.16 16.52
C ASN A 41 -27.49 8.64 17.59
N VAL A 42 -28.74 8.44 17.17
CA VAL A 42 -29.72 7.69 17.94
C VAL A 42 -29.14 6.28 18.02
N HIS A 43 -28.67 5.90 19.22
CA HIS A 43 -28.51 4.50 19.59
C HIS A 43 -29.90 3.88 19.51
N ASP A 44 -30.30 3.50 18.30
CA ASP A 44 -31.38 2.57 18.11
C ASP A 44 -30.86 1.27 18.71
N TYR A 45 -31.55 0.78 19.72
CA TYR A 45 -31.49 -0.62 20.13
C TYR A 45 -32.10 -1.42 18.98
N ASP A 46 -31.37 -1.42 17.87
CA ASP A 46 -31.76 -1.93 16.58
C ASP A 46 -32.10 -3.41 16.79
N THR A 47 -33.36 -3.71 16.56
CA THR A 47 -33.87 -5.06 16.74
C THR A 47 -33.13 -5.93 15.72
N ILE A 48 -32.15 -6.71 16.18
CA ILE A 48 -31.29 -7.56 15.34
C ILE A 48 -32.17 -8.22 14.27
N GLN A 49 -32.01 -7.79 13.02
CA GLN A 49 -32.88 -8.28 11.95
C GLN A 49 -32.51 -9.73 11.63
N GLU A 50 -33.32 -10.66 12.11
CA GLU A 50 -33.07 -12.09 11.95
C GLU A 50 -33.33 -12.54 10.50
N PRO A 51 -32.44 -13.33 9.89
CA PRO A 51 -32.68 -13.91 8.58
C PRO A 51 -33.94 -14.78 8.60
N TYR A 52 -34.74 -14.72 7.54
CA TYR A 52 -35.87 -15.62 7.38
C TYR A 52 -35.93 -16.21 5.98
N VAL A 53 -36.56 -17.39 5.89
CA VAL A 53 -36.73 -18.09 4.61
C VAL A 53 -37.64 -17.27 3.71
N GLY A 54 -37.21 -17.06 2.46
CA GLY A 54 -37.92 -16.25 1.47
C GLY A 54 -37.41 -14.82 1.34
N MET A 55 -36.52 -14.36 2.22
CA MET A 55 -35.91 -13.03 2.09
C MET A 55 -35.05 -12.95 0.81
N ILE A 56 -35.13 -11.82 0.11
CA ILE A 56 -34.62 -11.63 -1.25
C ILE A 56 -33.55 -10.53 -1.27
N PHE A 57 -32.48 -10.75 -2.02
CA PHE A 57 -31.40 -9.81 -2.25
C PHE A 57 -31.12 -9.65 -3.73
N GLU A 58 -30.62 -8.48 -4.12
CA GLU A 58 -30.25 -8.19 -5.51
C GLU A 58 -28.99 -8.92 -5.95
N SER A 59 -28.06 -9.22 -5.03
CA SER A 59 -26.78 -9.87 -5.32
C SER A 59 -26.34 -10.84 -4.22
N GLU A 60 -25.38 -11.73 -4.54
CA GLU A 60 -24.76 -12.63 -3.55
C GLU A 60 -24.00 -11.83 -2.50
N GLY A 61 -23.31 -10.77 -2.91
CA GLY A 61 -22.58 -9.88 -2.02
C GLY A 61 -23.50 -9.22 -1.00
N ALA A 62 -24.67 -8.71 -1.45
CA ALA A 62 -25.65 -8.10 -0.54
C ALA A 62 -26.18 -9.11 0.50
N ALA A 63 -26.51 -10.33 0.06
CA ALA A 63 -26.95 -11.39 0.97
C ALA A 63 -25.86 -11.80 1.97
N LYS A 64 -24.60 -11.83 1.52
CA LYS A 64 -23.44 -12.13 2.37
C LYS A 64 -23.23 -11.04 3.41
N THR A 65 -23.22 -9.76 3.01
CA THR A 65 -23.06 -8.63 3.94
C THR A 65 -24.14 -8.65 5.02
N PHE A 66 -25.40 -8.83 4.62
CA PHE A 66 -26.50 -8.97 5.58
C PHE A 66 -26.26 -10.08 6.62
N TYR A 67 -25.86 -11.28 6.17
CA TYR A 67 -25.64 -12.39 7.09
C TYR A 67 -24.39 -12.20 7.96
N ASP A 68 -23.35 -11.53 7.45
CA ASP A 68 -22.17 -11.15 8.21
C ASP A 68 -22.52 -10.12 9.31
N ASP A 69 -23.40 -9.17 9.01
CA ASP A 69 -23.88 -8.17 9.97
C ASP A 69 -24.74 -8.80 11.06
N TYR A 70 -25.69 -9.67 10.68
CA TYR A 70 -26.44 -10.50 11.62
C TYR A 70 -25.50 -11.33 12.52
N ALA A 71 -24.51 -12.01 11.93
CA ALA A 71 -23.55 -12.81 12.67
C ALA A 71 -22.73 -11.97 13.66
N ARG A 72 -22.33 -10.77 13.25
CA ARG A 72 -21.62 -9.82 14.11
C ARG A 72 -22.47 -9.37 15.29
N GLN A 73 -23.76 -9.08 15.07
CA GLN A 73 -24.68 -8.67 16.13
C GLN A 73 -24.98 -9.83 17.10
N VAL A 74 -25.08 -11.06 16.60
CA VAL A 74 -25.32 -12.27 17.42
C VAL A 74 -24.04 -12.79 18.10
N GLY A 75 -22.85 -12.45 17.61
CA GLY A 75 -21.57 -12.83 18.24
C GLY A 75 -20.91 -14.09 17.67
N PHE A 76 -20.99 -14.29 16.36
CA PHE A 76 -20.21 -15.33 15.67
C PHE A 76 -19.56 -14.86 14.39
N LEU A 77 -18.60 -15.65 13.90
CA LEU A 77 -17.94 -15.42 12.63
C LEU A 77 -18.50 -16.37 11.57
N THR A 78 -18.74 -15.83 10.37
CA THR A 78 -19.22 -16.61 9.24
C THR A 78 -18.08 -17.33 8.50
N ARG A 79 -18.46 -18.35 7.74
CA ARG A 79 -17.66 -19.03 6.72
C ARG A 79 -18.56 -19.45 5.56
N VAL A 80 -17.95 -19.66 4.40
CA VAL A 80 -18.60 -20.34 3.28
C VAL A 80 -18.65 -21.84 3.60
N LEU A 81 -19.84 -22.41 3.57
CA LEU A 81 -20.07 -23.86 3.73
C LEU A 81 -20.14 -24.57 2.37
N SER A 82 -20.80 -23.95 1.39
CA SER A 82 -20.94 -24.52 0.05
C SER A 82 -21.05 -23.44 -1.01
N SER A 83 -20.68 -23.79 -2.23
CA SER A 83 -20.69 -22.88 -3.37
C SER A 83 -20.90 -23.70 -4.63
N HIS A 84 -22.01 -23.50 -5.32
CA HIS A 84 -22.34 -24.23 -6.55
C HIS A 84 -22.52 -23.26 -7.71
N LYS A 85 -21.86 -23.57 -8.81
CA LYS A 85 -21.93 -22.85 -10.07
C LYS A 85 -22.65 -23.73 -11.09
N SER A 86 -23.44 -23.11 -11.96
CA SER A 86 -24.14 -23.85 -13.00
C SER A 86 -23.13 -24.25 -14.08
N GLU A 87 -23.26 -25.47 -14.59
CA GLU A 87 -22.33 -26.02 -15.57
C GLU A 87 -22.46 -25.33 -16.93
N CYS A 88 -23.65 -24.79 -17.22
CA CYS A 88 -23.96 -24.19 -18.52
C CYS A 88 -23.43 -22.75 -18.66
N ASP A 89 -23.49 -21.96 -17.60
CA ASP A 89 -23.13 -20.53 -17.60
C ASP A 89 -21.93 -20.19 -16.69
N GLY A 90 -21.46 -21.14 -15.88
CA GLY A 90 -20.40 -20.92 -14.90
C GLY A 90 -20.80 -19.98 -13.75
N LEU A 91 -22.04 -19.51 -13.70
CA LEU A 91 -22.50 -18.53 -12.73
C LEU A 91 -22.87 -19.20 -11.42
N LEU A 92 -22.60 -18.51 -10.32
CA LEU A 92 -22.98 -18.97 -8.99
C LEU A 92 -24.52 -19.00 -8.88
N PHE A 93 -25.08 -20.15 -8.54
CA PHE A 93 -26.54 -20.32 -8.37
C PHE A 93 -26.94 -20.74 -6.94
N SER A 94 -25.98 -21.21 -6.13
CA SER A 94 -26.23 -21.58 -4.74
C SER A 94 -25.00 -21.32 -3.87
N ARG A 95 -25.24 -20.85 -2.65
CA ARG A 95 -24.22 -20.50 -1.66
C ARG A 95 -24.71 -20.84 -0.26
N GLY A 96 -23.97 -21.67 0.46
CA GLY A 96 -24.17 -21.89 1.90
C GLY A 96 -23.23 -20.99 2.70
N LEU A 97 -23.77 -20.23 3.64
CA LEU A 97 -23.00 -19.46 4.62
C LEU A 97 -23.36 -19.99 6.01
N GLY A 98 -22.39 -20.13 6.90
CA GLY A 98 -22.68 -20.61 8.25
C GLY A 98 -21.63 -20.23 9.26
N CYS A 99 -21.84 -20.64 10.50
CA CYS A 99 -20.92 -20.33 11.57
C CYS A 99 -19.59 -21.08 11.38
N ARG A 100 -18.49 -20.37 11.65
CA ARG A 100 -17.12 -20.92 11.65
C ARG A 100 -16.89 -21.93 12.79
N GLY A 101 -17.70 -21.86 13.86
CA GLY A 101 -17.48 -22.60 15.11
C GLY A 101 -16.47 -21.90 16.02
N TYR A 102 -16.47 -22.30 17.29
CA TYR A 102 -15.45 -21.88 18.25
C TYR A 102 -14.15 -22.66 17.99
N ARG A 103 -13.03 -21.96 17.83
CA ARG A 103 -11.70 -22.57 17.88
C ARG A 103 -11.04 -22.07 19.14
N ASP A 104 -11.00 -22.92 20.16
CA ASP A 104 -10.13 -22.67 21.30
C ASP A 104 -8.68 -22.60 20.79
N GLY A 105 -7.82 -21.81 21.43
CA GLY A 105 -6.47 -21.46 20.99
C GLY A 105 -5.46 -22.61 20.94
N GLN A 106 -5.83 -23.76 20.39
CA GLN A 106 -5.00 -24.94 20.28
C GLN A 106 -3.84 -24.69 19.31
N THR A 107 -2.63 -24.85 19.84
CA THR A 107 -1.39 -24.91 19.09
C THR A 107 -1.43 -26.00 18.02
N LYS A 108 -0.67 -25.79 16.93
CA LYS A 108 -0.61 -26.61 15.71
C LYS A 108 -0.38 -28.12 15.93
N VAL A 109 0.05 -28.53 17.13
CA VAL A 109 0.35 -29.91 17.53
C VAL A 109 -0.90 -30.70 17.97
N GLU A 110 -1.93 -30.03 18.51
CA GLU A 110 -3.19 -30.69 18.95
C GLU A 110 -4.13 -31.01 17.76
N LEU A 111 -3.94 -30.30 16.63
CA LEU A 111 -4.78 -30.36 15.43
C LEU A 111 -4.82 -31.74 14.75
N GLN A 112 -3.83 -32.61 14.98
CA GLN A 112 -3.75 -33.90 14.29
C GLN A 112 -4.56 -35.02 14.96
N LYS A 113 -5.05 -34.85 16.19
CA LYS A 113 -5.74 -35.92 16.95
C LYS A 113 -7.26 -35.79 17.01
N GLN A 114 -7.83 -34.63 16.66
CA GLN A 114 -9.27 -34.34 16.86
C GLN A 114 -10.10 -34.18 15.57
N ASP A 115 -9.59 -34.61 14.42
CA ASP A 115 -10.30 -34.52 13.13
C ASP A 115 -11.61 -35.34 13.08
N LYS A 116 -11.89 -36.14 14.12
CA LYS A 116 -13.06 -37.04 14.19
C LYS A 116 -14.20 -36.57 15.10
N GLN A 117 -14.08 -35.42 15.77
CA GLN A 117 -15.14 -34.92 16.66
C GLN A 117 -15.34 -33.39 16.52
N GLN A 118 -15.03 -32.84 15.36
CA GLN A 118 -15.37 -31.46 15.03
C GLN A 118 -16.87 -31.38 14.76
N GLU A 119 -17.67 -31.13 15.79
CA GLU A 119 -19.09 -30.83 15.65
C GLU A 119 -19.23 -29.54 14.84
N SER A 120 -19.39 -29.66 13.52
CA SER A 120 -19.65 -28.53 12.65
C SER A 120 -20.90 -27.81 13.15
N CYS A 121 -20.74 -26.53 13.52
CA CYS A 121 -21.86 -25.73 13.98
C CYS A 121 -23.04 -25.77 12.99
N SER A 122 -24.25 -25.95 13.50
CA SER A 122 -25.50 -26.07 12.74
C SER A 122 -26.03 -24.73 12.20
N ALA A 123 -25.60 -23.61 12.76
CA ALA A 123 -26.09 -22.29 12.38
C ALA A 123 -25.65 -21.93 10.95
N MET A 124 -26.63 -21.72 10.06
CA MET A 124 -26.38 -21.45 8.64
C MET A 124 -27.55 -20.80 7.91
N ILE A 125 -27.24 -20.12 6.81
CA ILE A 125 -28.20 -19.82 5.74
C ILE A 125 -27.80 -20.53 4.45
N HIS A 126 -28.81 -20.88 3.64
CA HIS A 126 -28.61 -21.35 2.28
C HIS A 126 -29.27 -20.40 1.30
N LEU A 127 -28.47 -19.83 0.41
CA LEU A 127 -28.90 -18.89 -0.62
C LEU A 127 -29.02 -19.60 -1.96
N ARG A 128 -30.06 -19.29 -2.72
CA ARG A 128 -30.26 -19.77 -4.09
C ARG A 128 -30.63 -18.62 -5.01
N ARG A 129 -30.00 -18.58 -6.18
CA ARG A 129 -30.32 -17.62 -7.24
C ARG A 129 -31.62 -18.03 -7.94
N ASP A 130 -32.56 -17.09 -8.08
CA ASP A 130 -33.79 -17.26 -8.82
C ASP A 130 -33.58 -17.04 -10.34
N LYS A 131 -34.61 -17.30 -11.14
CA LYS A 131 -34.57 -17.10 -12.59
C LYS A 131 -34.44 -15.62 -12.99
N SER A 132 -34.81 -14.70 -12.09
CA SER A 132 -34.69 -13.25 -12.26
C SER A 132 -33.30 -12.74 -11.89
N GLY A 133 -32.40 -13.62 -11.40
CA GLY A 133 -31.05 -13.29 -11.00
C GLY A 133 -30.88 -12.86 -9.54
N ARG A 134 -31.98 -12.77 -8.77
CA ARG A 134 -31.98 -12.38 -7.34
C ARG A 134 -31.66 -13.57 -6.45
N TRP A 135 -31.19 -13.29 -5.24
CA TRP A 135 -30.77 -14.29 -4.27
C TRP A 135 -31.80 -14.44 -3.16
N VAL A 136 -32.23 -15.68 -2.89
CA VAL A 136 -33.28 -15.96 -1.91
C VAL A 136 -32.77 -16.91 -0.83
N ILE A 137 -33.04 -16.60 0.43
CA ILE A 137 -32.79 -17.53 1.54
C ILE A 137 -33.76 -18.71 1.45
N LYS A 138 -33.23 -19.91 1.25
CA LYS A 138 -34.00 -21.17 1.18
C LYS A 138 -33.98 -21.97 2.48
N LYS A 139 -32.95 -21.78 3.29
CA LYS A 139 -32.82 -22.42 4.60
C LYS A 139 -32.17 -21.43 5.55
N PHE A 140 -32.66 -21.41 6.78
CA PHE A 140 -32.04 -20.73 7.89
C PHE A 140 -32.08 -21.65 9.11
N ALA A 141 -30.95 -21.80 9.77
CA ALA A 141 -30.79 -22.45 11.05
C ALA A 141 -30.08 -21.47 11.98
N ARG A 142 -30.74 -21.12 13.07
CA ARG A 142 -30.26 -20.15 14.05
C ARG A 142 -29.33 -20.78 15.09
N ASP A 143 -29.63 -22.01 15.49
CA ASP A 143 -29.06 -22.59 16.71
C ASP A 143 -27.57 -22.92 16.58
N HIS A 144 -26.85 -22.57 17.65
CA HIS A 144 -25.42 -22.84 17.82
C HIS A 144 -25.22 -23.93 18.87
N ASN A 145 -24.31 -24.85 18.58
CA ASN A 145 -23.83 -25.88 19.51
C ASN A 145 -22.55 -25.45 20.27
N HIS A 146 -22.23 -24.15 20.29
CA HIS A 146 -21.07 -23.61 20.98
C HIS A 146 -21.39 -22.22 21.56
N PRO A 147 -20.64 -21.76 22.58
CA PRO A 147 -20.78 -20.40 23.09
C PRO A 147 -20.53 -19.37 21.99
N LEU A 148 -21.39 -18.34 21.96
CA LEU A 148 -21.23 -17.18 21.09
C LEU A 148 -20.36 -16.15 21.82
N VAL A 149 -19.27 -15.73 21.19
CA VAL A 149 -18.40 -14.70 21.77
C VAL A 149 -18.91 -13.37 21.25
N ILE A 150 -19.58 -12.60 22.11
CA ILE A 150 -19.92 -11.20 21.85
C ILE A 150 -18.59 -10.42 21.94
N GLN A 151 -17.73 -10.54 20.93
CA GLN A 151 -16.66 -9.57 20.70
C GLN A 151 -17.32 -8.37 20.03
N LEU A 152 -18.07 -7.63 20.86
CA LEU A 152 -18.75 -6.40 20.54
C LEU A 152 -17.82 -5.50 19.73
N GLY A 153 -18.33 -4.97 18.61
CA GLY A 153 -17.57 -4.21 17.61
C GLY A 153 -16.83 -2.99 18.14
N GLU A 154 -16.98 -2.63 19.42
CA GLU A 154 -16.21 -1.62 20.13
C GLU A 154 -14.69 -1.90 20.05
N SER A 155 -14.26 -3.13 20.35
CA SER A 155 -12.82 -3.45 20.34
C SER A 155 -12.21 -3.41 18.94
N ARG A 156 -12.98 -3.64 17.86
CA ARG A 156 -12.48 -3.50 16.49
C ARG A 156 -12.46 -2.04 16.02
N ARG A 157 -13.48 -1.26 16.36
CA ARG A 157 -13.53 0.18 16.03
C ARG A 157 -12.37 0.95 16.68
N THR A 158 -12.09 0.68 17.95
CA THR A 158 -10.96 1.32 18.66
C THR A 158 -9.61 0.96 18.05
N LEU A 159 -9.44 -0.28 17.60
CA LEU A 159 -8.20 -0.72 16.94
C LEU A 159 -8.02 -0.11 15.55
N ASP A 160 -9.10 0.04 14.79
CA ASP A 160 -9.05 0.67 13.47
C ASP A 160 -8.73 2.17 13.60
N GLU A 161 -9.31 2.88 14.58
CA GLU A 161 -8.95 4.27 14.89
C GLU A 161 -7.48 4.44 15.33
N GLU A 162 -6.95 3.51 16.13
CA GLU A 162 -5.54 3.53 16.53
C GLU A 162 -4.59 3.31 15.35
N LYS A 163 -4.95 2.40 14.44
CA LYS A 163 -4.19 2.15 13.21
C LYS A 163 -4.21 3.35 12.28
N ASP A 164 -5.35 4.02 12.15
CA ASP A 164 -5.47 5.24 11.33
C ASP A 164 -4.63 6.38 11.90
N LYS A 165 -4.62 6.57 13.23
CA LYS A 165 -3.70 7.51 13.91
C LYS A 165 -2.24 7.19 13.60
N LYS A 166 -1.87 5.90 13.65
CA LYS A 166 -0.49 5.48 13.34
C LYS A 166 -0.12 5.74 11.88
N ILE A 167 -1.04 5.50 10.95
CA ILE A 167 -0.84 5.83 9.54
C ILE A 167 -0.59 7.32 9.36
N GLN A 168 -1.42 8.18 9.98
CA GLN A 168 -1.25 9.63 9.90
C GLN A 168 0.09 10.10 10.46
N GLU A 169 0.48 9.59 11.63
CA GLU A 169 1.76 9.90 12.27
C GLU A 169 2.95 9.51 11.38
N LEU A 170 2.98 8.26 10.91
CA LEU A 170 4.06 7.78 10.04
C LEU A 170 4.11 8.54 8.72
N THR A 171 2.95 8.93 8.18
CA THR A 171 2.88 9.73 6.95
C THR A 171 3.49 11.12 7.19
N ALA A 172 3.20 11.76 8.32
CA ALA A 172 3.78 13.04 8.68
C ALA A 172 5.30 12.94 8.87
N GLU A 173 5.79 11.92 9.58
CA GLU A 173 7.22 11.69 9.77
C GLU A 173 7.94 11.45 8.44
N LEU A 174 7.34 10.67 7.55
CA LEU A 174 7.88 10.39 6.22
C LEU A 174 7.95 11.65 5.36
N ARG A 175 6.95 12.54 5.43
CA ARG A 175 6.98 13.85 4.76
C ARG A 175 8.12 14.72 5.27
N VAL A 176 8.33 14.80 6.58
CA VAL A 176 9.44 15.55 7.19
C VAL A 176 10.78 15.00 6.72
N LYS A 177 10.97 13.67 6.79
CA LYS A 177 12.20 13.01 6.34
C LYS A 177 12.49 13.25 4.86
N LYS A 178 11.47 13.22 4.00
CA LYS A 178 11.61 13.54 2.57
C LYS A 178 12.10 14.97 2.33
N ARG A 179 11.50 15.95 3.01
CA ARG A 179 11.93 17.37 2.92
C ARG A 179 13.37 17.55 3.39
N LEU A 180 13.72 16.93 4.51
CA LEU A 180 15.08 16.97 5.05
C LEU A 180 16.10 16.35 4.09
N SER A 181 15.78 15.18 3.53
CA SER A 181 16.63 14.51 2.54
C SER A 181 16.82 15.35 1.28
N ALA A 182 15.77 16.04 0.81
CA ALA A 182 15.88 16.94 -0.34
C ALA A 182 16.84 18.11 -0.05
N SER A 183 16.71 18.73 1.13
CA SER A 183 17.60 19.83 1.54
C SER A 183 19.07 19.38 1.63
N TYR A 184 19.36 18.23 2.24
CA TYR A 184 20.73 17.71 2.28
C TYR A 184 21.27 17.41 0.87
N ARG A 185 20.44 16.85 -0.01
CA ARG A 185 20.81 16.60 -1.40
C ARG A 185 21.15 17.90 -2.13
N GLU A 186 20.36 18.95 -1.96
CA GLU A 186 20.62 20.27 -2.56
C GLU A 186 21.92 20.88 -2.06
N GLN A 187 22.18 20.81 -0.74
CA GLN A 187 23.43 21.30 -0.16
C GLN A 187 24.65 20.56 -0.73
N LEU A 188 24.58 19.23 -0.83
CA LEU A 188 25.66 18.43 -1.41
C LEU A 188 25.90 18.79 -2.89
N LEU A 189 24.84 18.96 -3.67
CA LEU A 189 24.95 19.37 -5.07
C LEU A 189 25.59 20.76 -5.22
N ALA A 190 25.25 21.70 -4.33
CA ALA A 190 25.84 23.04 -4.34
C ALA A 190 27.35 22.99 -4.08
N VAL A 191 27.79 22.21 -3.10
CA VAL A 191 29.23 22.06 -2.77
C VAL A 191 29.99 21.39 -3.92
N VAL A 192 29.43 20.34 -4.52
CA VAL A 192 30.06 19.68 -5.68
C VAL A 192 30.23 20.66 -6.84
N LYS A 193 29.21 21.46 -7.14
CA LYS A 193 29.26 22.48 -8.18
C LYS A 193 30.35 23.52 -7.90
N GLU A 194 30.48 23.99 -6.66
CA GLU A 194 31.51 24.98 -6.29
C GLU A 194 32.92 24.42 -6.48
N VAL A 195 33.14 23.14 -6.13
CA VAL A 195 34.43 22.46 -6.34
C VAL A 195 34.74 22.32 -7.83
N GLU A 196 33.76 21.94 -8.65
CA GLU A 196 33.91 21.83 -10.10
C GLU A 196 34.24 23.19 -10.74
N ASP A 197 33.52 24.25 -10.35
CA ASP A 197 33.74 25.62 -10.81
C ASP A 197 35.16 26.11 -10.43
N HIS A 198 35.61 25.80 -9.21
CA HIS A 198 36.96 26.14 -8.75
C HIS A 198 38.03 25.37 -9.53
N ASN A 199 37.85 24.06 -9.75
CA ASN A 199 38.78 23.23 -10.50
C ASN A 199 38.91 23.71 -11.95
N TYR A 200 37.78 24.05 -12.58
CA TYR A 200 37.77 24.66 -13.91
C TYR A 200 38.55 25.98 -13.95
N ASN A 201 38.35 26.87 -12.97
CA ASN A 201 39.09 28.13 -12.88
C ASN A 201 40.60 27.92 -12.72
N LEU A 202 41.00 26.98 -11.86
CA LEU A 202 42.40 26.65 -11.63
C LEU A 202 43.04 26.10 -12.90
N SER A 203 42.38 25.17 -13.59
CA SER A 203 42.84 24.61 -14.85
C SER A 203 43.05 25.70 -15.91
N MET A 204 42.10 26.65 -16.01
CA MET A 204 42.24 27.79 -16.91
C MET A 204 43.43 28.70 -16.58
N LYS A 205 43.71 28.94 -15.29
CA LYS A 205 44.89 29.72 -14.87
C LYS A 205 46.19 28.97 -15.20
N VAL A 206 46.25 27.68 -14.92
CA VAL A 206 47.42 26.83 -15.25
C VAL A 206 47.67 26.86 -16.75
N GLN A 207 46.63 26.68 -17.58
CA GLN A 207 46.75 26.72 -19.03
C GLN A 207 47.32 28.06 -19.51
N ARG A 208 46.80 29.19 -19.01
CA ARG A 208 47.34 30.53 -19.35
C ARG A 208 48.80 30.68 -18.97
N THR A 209 49.20 30.22 -17.78
CA THR A 209 50.61 30.30 -17.37
C THR A 209 51.50 29.45 -18.27
N LEU A 210 51.03 28.27 -18.68
CA LEU A 210 51.76 27.38 -19.57
C LEU A 210 51.90 27.97 -20.97
N ASP A 211 50.84 28.60 -21.49
CA ASP A 211 50.87 29.30 -22.79
C ASP A 211 51.83 30.49 -22.76
N ASN A 212 51.83 31.27 -21.66
CA ASN A 212 52.79 32.36 -21.47
C ASN A 212 54.24 31.85 -21.42
N LEU A 213 54.51 30.76 -20.70
CA LEU A 213 55.84 30.14 -20.63
C LEU A 213 56.30 29.64 -21.99
N LYS A 214 55.42 29.00 -22.78
CA LYS A 214 55.72 28.57 -24.16
C LYS A 214 56.09 29.76 -25.05
N LYS A 215 55.38 30.88 -24.90
CA LYS A 215 55.67 32.09 -25.66
C LYS A 215 57.05 32.65 -25.31
N LEU A 216 57.37 32.75 -24.03
CA LEU A 216 58.69 33.20 -23.57
C LEU A 216 59.82 32.25 -24.00
N ASP A 217 59.59 30.93 -23.96
CA ASP A 217 60.56 29.94 -24.46
C ASP A 217 60.79 30.08 -25.97
N ALA A 218 59.74 30.34 -26.75
CA ALA A 218 59.86 30.62 -28.18
C ALA A 218 60.65 31.92 -28.44
N GLU A 219 60.34 33.02 -27.74
CA GLU A 219 61.08 34.29 -27.84
C GLU A 219 62.57 34.11 -27.48
N ALA A 220 62.87 33.35 -26.43
CA ALA A 220 64.25 33.03 -26.04
C ALA A 220 64.98 32.22 -27.11
N LYS A 221 64.30 31.24 -27.73
CA LYS A 221 64.87 30.43 -28.83
C LYS A 221 65.17 31.27 -30.06
N GLU A 222 64.30 32.21 -30.43
CA GLU A 222 64.53 33.13 -31.57
C GLU A 222 65.72 34.08 -31.31
N ILE A 223 65.88 34.57 -30.07
CA ILE A 223 67.06 35.36 -29.68
C ILE A 223 68.34 34.52 -29.79
N LEU A 224 68.27 33.23 -29.45
CA LEU A 224 69.40 32.31 -29.52
C LEU A 224 69.70 31.80 -30.95
N SER A 225 68.72 31.76 -31.86
CA SER A 225 68.87 31.25 -33.23
C SER A 225 69.36 32.28 -34.25
N GLY A 226 69.56 33.54 -33.85
CA GLY A 226 70.32 34.52 -34.61
C GLY A 226 69.48 35.36 -35.58
N ARG A 227 69.31 36.62 -35.20
CA ARG A 227 69.54 37.75 -36.09
C ARG A 227 70.87 38.39 -35.73
#